data_AF-A0A7C4MGM5-F1
#
_entry.id   AF-A0A7C4MGM5-F1
#
_cell.length_a   1.000
_cell.length_b   1.000
_cell.length_c   1.000
_cell.angle_alpha   90.00
_cell.angle_beta   90.00
_cell.angle_gamma   90.00
#
_symmetry.space_group_name_H-M   'P 1'
#
loop_
_entity.id
_entity.type
_entity.pdbx_description
1 polymer ?
#
loop_
_entity_poly.entity_id
_entity_poly.type
_entity_poly.pdbx_seq_one_letter_code
_entity_poly.pdbx_strand_id
1 'polypeptide(L)' 'FSGLKIRHGALYPLLRKLEHKGLITSQKQQQGKRTRKVYTITERGKTYIEKYYNLINKMYGNINEKQE' A
#
# COMPACT_ATOMS: atom_id res chain seq x y z
N PHE A 1 10.69 1.91 16.31
CA PHE A 1 10.03 1.53 15.04
C PHE A 1 10.90 0.54 14.29
N SER A 2 10.73 -0.76 14.55
CA SER A 2 11.35 -1.81 13.73
C SER A 2 10.67 -1.82 12.36
N GLY A 3 11.30 -1.20 11.36
CA GLY A 3 10.79 -1.22 9.99
C GLY A 3 10.57 -2.65 9.52
N LEU A 4 9.44 -2.91 8.87
CA LEU A 4 9.14 -4.20 8.24
C LEU A 4 10.25 -4.55 7.24
N LYS A 5 11.04 -5.58 7.54
CA LYS A 5 12.08 -6.10 6.63
C LYS A 5 11.42 -6.89 5.50
N ILE A 6 10.99 -6.20 4.45
CA ILE A 6 10.46 -6.84 3.24
C ILE A 6 11.64 -7.33 2.39
N ARG A 7 11.71 -8.63 2.13
CA ARG A 7 12.70 -9.20 1.20
C ARG A 7 12.36 -8.76 -0.23
N HIS A 8 13.40 -8.49 -1.02
CA HIS A 8 13.27 -8.10 -2.44
C HIS A 8 12.37 -9.05 -3.25
N GLY A 9 12.48 -10.37 -3.00
CA GLY A 9 11.65 -11.38 -3.66
C GLY A 9 10.15 -11.27 -3.38
N ALA A 10 9.75 -10.64 -2.26
CA ALA A 10 8.35 -10.39 -1.93
C ALA A 10 7.88 -8.99 -2.37
N LEU A 11 8.79 -8.00 -2.44
CA LEU A 11 8.46 -6.63 -2.78
C LEU A 11 7.94 -6.49 -4.21
N TYR A 12 8.62 -7.07 -5.20
CA TYR A 12 8.23 -6.91 -6.60
C TYR A 12 6.89 -7.58 -6.93
N PRO A 13 6.60 -8.82 -6.48
CA PRO A 13 5.27 -9.41 -6.63
C PRO A 13 4.17 -8.56 -5.97
N LEU A 14 4.45 -7.98 -4.80
CA LEU A 14 3.51 -7.09 -4.11
C LEU A 14 3.21 -5.85 -4.94
N LEU A 15 4.24 -5.14 -5.42
CA LEU A 15 4.08 -3.95 -6.26
C LEU A 15 3.28 -4.27 -7.54
N ARG A 16 3.59 -5.39 -8.20
CA ARG A 16 2.83 -5.84 -9.38
C ARG A 16 1.36 -6.11 -9.06
N LYS A 17 1.08 -6.75 -7.92
CA LYS A 17 -0.30 -7.03 -7.48
C LYS A 17 -1.07 -5.74 -7.19
N LEU A 18 -0.43 -4.76 -6.56
CA LEU A 18 -1.04 -3.45 -6.28
C LEU A 18 -1.30 -2.66 -7.58
N GLU A 19 -0.38 -2.74 -8.54
CA GLU A 19 -0.52 -2.13 -9.87
C GLU A 19 -1.66 -2.79 -10.67
N HIS A 20 -1.73 -4.13 -10.71
CA HIS A 20 -2.84 -4.86 -11.34
C HIS A 20 -4.21 -4.53 -10.72
N LYS A 21 -4.26 -4.25 -9.42
CA LYS A 21 -5.48 -3.81 -8.72
C LYS A 21 -5.84 -2.34 -9.00
N GLY A 22 -4.99 -1.60 -9.71
CA GLY A 22 -5.17 -0.18 -9.98
C GLY A 22 -5.04 0.69 -8.73
N LEU A 23 -4.32 0.23 -7.69
CA LEU A 23 -4.09 1.00 -6.46
C LEU A 23 -2.84 1.89 -6.57
N ILE A 24 -1.86 1.46 -7.36
CA ILE A 24 -0.67 2.24 -7.70
C ILE A 24 -0.48 2.23 -9.23
N THR A 25 0.21 3.22 -9.75
CA THR A 25 0.72 3.27 -11.12
C THR A 25 2.24 3.25 -11.10
N SER A 26 2.85 3.07 -12.27
CA SER A 26 4.29 3.18 -12.41
C SER A 26 4.72 3.94 -13.65
N GLN A 27 5.89 4.55 -13.56
CA GLN A 27 6.52 5.25 -14.67
C GLN A 27 8.01 4.90 -14.74
N LYS A 28 8.53 4.72 -15.95
CA LYS A 28 9.98 4.62 -16.16
C LYS A 28 10.55 6.03 -16.16
N GLN A 29 11.50 6.28 -15.27
CA GLN A 29 12.24 7.53 -15.19
C GLN A 29 13.71 7.28 -15.45
N GLN A 30 14.31 8.11 -16.27
CA GLN A 30 15.74 8.07 -16.55
C GLN A 30 16.46 9.02 -15.60
N GLN A 31 17.37 8.47 -14.79
CA GLN A 31 18.20 9.24 -13.89
C GLN A 31 19.67 8.96 -14.24
N GLY A 32 20.24 9.83 -15.06
CA GLY A 32 21.55 9.64 -15.67
C GLY A 32 21.58 8.36 -16.52
N LYS A 33 22.53 7.47 -16.23
CA LYS A 33 22.69 6.18 -16.94
C LYS A 33 21.75 5.06 -16.46
N ARG A 34 20.92 5.29 -15.44
CA ARG A 34 20.05 4.25 -14.86
C ARG A 34 18.57 4.57 -15.12
N THR A 35 17.84 3.58 -15.61
CA THR A 35 16.37 3.62 -15.67
C THR A 35 15.80 3.05 -14.38
N ARG A 36 14.90 3.80 -13.74
CA ARG A 36 14.18 3.37 -12.53
C ARG A 36 12.69 3.28 -12.84
N LYS A 37 12.01 2.30 -12.24
CA LYS A 37 10.55 2.22 -12.23
C LYS A 37 10.07 2.87 -10.93
N VAL A 38 9.45 4.04 -11.04
CA VAL A 38 8.89 4.79 -9.91
C VAL A 38 7.41 4.46 -9.81
N TYR A 39 6.94 4.18 -8.60
CA TYR A 39 5.54 3.86 -8.33
C TYR A 39 4.88 5.02 -7.60
N THR A 40 3.63 5.31 -7.96
CA THR A 40 2.84 6.40 -7.37
C THR A 40 1.48 5.87 -6.97
N ILE A 41 0.98 6.28 -5.81
CA ILE A 41 -0.36 5.91 -5.36
C ILE A 41 -1.41 6.61 -6.24
N THR A 42 -2.45 5.87 -6.61
CA THR A 42 -3.59 6.44 -7.35
C THR A 42 -4.64 7.01 -6.39
N GLU A 43 -5.58 7.81 -6.90
CA GLU A 43 -6.74 8.24 -6.10
C GLU A 43 -7.54 7.05 -5.57
N ARG A 44 -7.76 6.01 -6.39
CA ARG A 44 -8.38 4.76 -5.96
C ARG A 44 -7.60 4.09 -4.83
N GLY A 45 -6.27 4.13 -4.90
CA GLY A 45 -5.37 3.65 -3.85
C GLY A 45 -5.55 4.40 -2.53
N LYS A 46 -5.65 5.74 -2.58
CA LYS A 46 -5.90 6.57 -1.39
C LYS A 46 -7.25 6.23 -0.75
N THR A 47 -8.33 6.21 -1.55
CA THR A 47 -9.66 5.83 -1.06
C THR A 47 -9.71 4.42 -0.48
N TYR A 48 -8.97 3.47 -1.08
CA TYR A 48 -8.87 2.10 -0.55
C TYR A 48 -8.25 2.09 0.86
N ILE A 49 -7.17 2.84 1.06
CA ILE A 49 -6.50 2.96 2.36
C ILE A 49 -7.43 3.58 3.40
N GLU A 50 -8.12 4.66 3.06
CA GLU A 50 -9.08 5.33 3.95
C GLU A 50 -10.19 4.37 4.40
N LYS A 51 -10.83 3.66 3.46
CA LYS A 51 -11.85 2.65 3.77
C LYS A 51 -11.31 1.55 4.68
N TYR A 52 -10.07 1.12 4.43
CA TYR A 52 -9.42 0.09 5.23
C TYR A 52 -9.17 0.55 6.67
N TYR A 53 -8.68 1.78 6.86
CA TYR A 53 -8.53 2.36 8.20
C TYR A 53 -9.88 2.53 8.92
N ASN A 54 -10.90 3.02 8.22
CA ASN A 54 -12.24 3.16 8.80
C ASN A 54 -12.81 1.80 9.24
N LEU A 55 -12.63 0.76 8.44
CA LEU A 55 -13.02 -0.61 8.79
C LEU A 55 -12.29 -1.10 10.05
N ILE A 56 -10.97 -0.92 10.08
CA ILE A 56 -10.15 -1.32 11.22
C ILE A 56 -10.58 -0.60 12.50
N ASN A 57 -10.75 0.73 12.44
CA ASN A 57 -11.17 1.53 13.59
C ASN A 57 -12.56 1.11 14.07
N LYS A 58 -13.48 0.81 13.16
CA LYS A 58 -14.80 0.26 13.51
C LYS A 58 -14.69 -1.09 14.21
N MET A 59 -13.82 -1.99 13.74
CA MET A 59 -13.62 -3.28 14.40
C MET A 59 -13.06 -3.11 15.83
N TYR A 60 -12.07 -2.23 16.02
CA TYR A 60 -11.51 -1.99 17.35
C TYR A 60 -12.47 -1.24 18.29
N GLY A 61 -13.28 -0.30 17.78
CA GLY A 61 -14.33 0.35 18.57
C GLY A 61 -15.36 -0.65 19.11
N ASN A 62 -15.81 -1.57 18.26
CA ASN A 62 -16.77 -2.62 18.63
C ASN A 62 -16.20 -3.66 19.63
N ILE A 63 -14.87 -3.80 19.73
CA ILE A 63 -14.21 -4.71 20.69
C ILE A 63 -14.16 -4.09 22.10
N ASN A 64 -14.13 -2.76 22.19
CA ASN A 64 -14.07 -2.04 23.47
C ASN A 64 -15.45 -1.80 24.09
N GLU A 65 -16.52 -1.73 23.28
CA GLU A 65 -17.91 -1.56 23.76
C GLU A 65 -18.56 -2.85 24.30
N LYS A 66 -17.95 -4.04 24.10
CA LYS A 66 -18.49 -5.33 24.58
C LYS A 66 -17.91 -5.80 25.92
N GLN A 67 -17.19 -4.93 26.62
CA GLN A 67 -16.59 -5.23 27.93
C GLN A 67 -17.27 -4.50 29.10
N GLU A 68 -18.41 -3.85 28.85
CA GLU A 68 -19.29 -3.24 29.87
C GLU A 68 -20.67 -3.92 29.82
#